data_AF-A0A0N5BMH5-F1
#
_entry.id   AF-A0A0N5BMH5-F1
#
_cell.length_a   1.000
_cell.length_b   1.000
_cell.length_c   1.000
_cell.angle_alpha   90.00
_cell.angle_beta   90.00
_cell.angle_gamma   90.00
#
_symmetry.space_group_name_H-M   'P 1'
#
loop_
_entity.id
_entity.type
_entity.pdbx_description
1 polymer ?
#
loop_
_entity_poly.entity_id
_entity_poly.type
_entity_poly.pdbx_seq_one_letter_code
_entity_poly.pdbx_strand_id
1 'polypeptide(L)'
;MIKDINPDDENLLDDNNNDVAKSTDIVGTKPDDPSKGNKDKHSNLPDPPLIKLINTYIKIIFYFTDPPLGEDKSKKRKSNSSVEEYAKKLETDNRTLESYFFLQLINQMPSKPMSFCSIMAFDSFKVYHKLMNAININLLESSMQKNVSLPLEVNKNVDFGIINKGNSLLRIYSLSAGNRYRGVKILVPAGAEFPSMRIPDWKELLIIYRGGTVSGNLPPKLEFLGLEGFKESINVNWKELFMGVTKLKVLLTVSCEVFKKLEKLIANMKTLQAVMCMNKQGCKCYSSPLRKTFIRELSIVPDHENNNTYFADVGRAKKARKPNPRFHYSAKIYYRNENILTKICSTELPSTIKEELKALSSKNPKTADE
;
A
#
# COMPACT_ATOMS: atom_id res chain seq x y z
N MET A 1 -22.73 48.82 3.37
CA MET A 1 -24.21 48.91 3.45
C MET A 1 -24.75 47.50 3.42
N ILE A 2 -25.68 47.20 4.32
CA ILE A 2 -26.41 45.92 4.39
C ILE A 2 -27.72 46.10 3.60
N LYS A 3 -28.26 45.01 3.06
CA LYS A 3 -29.66 44.92 2.63
C LYS A 3 -30.23 43.56 3.07
N ASP A 4 -30.84 43.61 4.25
CA ASP A 4 -32.16 43.09 4.61
C ASP A 4 -32.55 41.68 4.13
N ILE A 5 -32.83 40.84 5.13
CA ILE A 5 -33.52 39.56 5.01
C ILE A 5 -35.02 39.84 5.03
N ASN A 6 -35.82 39.13 4.24
CA ASN A 6 -37.28 39.12 4.38
C ASN A 6 -37.73 37.80 5.03
N PRO A 7 -38.17 37.80 6.30
CA PRO A 7 -38.80 36.65 6.94
C PRO A 7 -40.32 36.79 6.91
N ASP A 8 -41.01 35.91 6.18
CA ASP A 8 -42.43 35.55 6.39
C ASP A 8 -42.81 34.45 5.37
N ASP A 9 -43.07 33.23 5.85
CA ASP A 9 -43.83 32.16 5.17
C ASP A 9 -43.99 30.97 6.16
N GLU A 10 -44.92 31.11 7.12
CA GLU A 10 -45.43 30.01 7.96
C GLU A 10 -46.94 29.83 7.73
N ASN A 11 -47.48 28.67 8.15
CA ASN A 11 -48.89 28.24 8.09
C ASN A 11 -49.33 27.68 6.71
N LEU A 12 -50.06 26.56 6.57
CA LEU A 12 -50.68 25.58 7.49
C LEU A 12 -50.30 24.12 7.06
N LEU A 13 -50.23 23.10 7.93
CA LEU A 13 -51.31 22.29 8.55
C LEU A 13 -52.42 21.82 7.57
N ASP A 14 -52.96 20.58 7.54
CA ASP A 14 -52.63 19.21 8.00
C ASP A 14 -53.57 18.26 7.18
N ASP A 15 -53.70 16.92 7.26
CA ASP A 15 -53.13 15.78 8.02
C ASP A 15 -53.17 14.53 7.09
N ASN A 16 -52.59 13.38 7.51
CA ASN A 16 -53.31 12.09 7.66
C ASN A 16 -52.35 10.97 8.11
N ASN A 17 -52.48 10.52 9.37
CA ASN A 17 -51.99 9.21 9.80
C ASN A 17 -53.06 8.13 9.57
N ASN A 18 -52.69 6.96 9.02
CA ASN A 18 -53.25 5.65 9.42
C ASN A 18 -52.58 4.46 8.69
N ASP A 19 -52.03 3.52 9.48
CA ASP A 19 -51.97 2.06 9.28
C ASP A 19 -51.02 1.48 10.35
N VAL A 20 -51.48 1.34 11.59
CA VAL A 20 -52.16 0.13 12.10
C VAL A 20 -51.26 -1.12 12.06
N ALA A 21 -50.47 -1.28 13.11
CA ALA A 21 -49.87 -2.57 13.45
C ALA A 21 -50.93 -3.53 14.03
N LYS A 22 -50.70 -4.84 13.93
CA LYS A 22 -51.56 -5.86 14.57
C LYS A 22 -50.70 -6.86 15.36
N SER A 23 -51.06 -7.07 16.63
CA SER A 23 -50.46 -8.05 17.53
C SER A 23 -51.22 -9.37 17.49
N THR A 24 -50.57 -10.45 17.97
CA THR A 24 -51.21 -11.66 18.49
C THR A 24 -50.38 -12.20 19.65
N ASP A 25 -51.06 -12.68 20.70
CA ASP A 25 -50.51 -12.73 22.06
C ASP A 25 -49.94 -14.11 22.52
N ILE A 26 -49.49 -14.12 23.78
CA ILE A 26 -48.62 -15.12 24.41
C ILE A 26 -49.40 -16.14 25.26
N VAL A 27 -49.12 -17.44 25.09
CA VAL A 27 -49.17 -18.49 26.14
C VAL A 27 -48.14 -19.58 25.76
N GLY A 28 -47.29 -20.17 26.62
CA GLY A 28 -46.95 -19.86 28.03
C GLY A 28 -46.42 -21.12 28.77
N THR A 29 -45.30 -21.01 29.52
CA THR A 29 -44.72 -22.01 30.48
C THR A 29 -44.41 -23.44 29.96
N LYS A 30 -43.32 -24.15 30.32
CA LYS A 30 -42.43 -24.17 31.51
C LYS A 30 -40.98 -24.53 31.09
N PRO A 31 -39.98 -24.50 32.00
CA PRO A 31 -38.59 -24.92 31.72
C PRO A 31 -38.29 -26.36 32.18
N ASP A 32 -37.41 -27.05 31.46
CA ASP A 32 -36.72 -28.27 31.89
C ASP A 32 -35.20 -28.13 31.64
N ASP A 33 -34.38 -28.58 32.60
CA ASP A 33 -32.92 -28.68 32.54
C ASP A 33 -32.55 -30.17 32.43
N PRO A 34 -31.59 -30.54 31.55
CA PRO A 34 -30.64 -31.55 32.00
C PRO A 34 -29.18 -31.32 31.56
N SER A 35 -28.40 -30.77 32.47
CA SER A 35 -27.17 -31.39 33.01
C SER A 35 -25.89 -31.52 32.14
N LYS A 36 -24.79 -31.01 32.74
CA LYS A 36 -23.39 -31.48 32.71
C LYS A 36 -22.99 -32.49 31.60
N GLY A 37 -22.25 -32.01 30.58
CA GLY A 37 -21.77 -32.82 29.45
C GLY A 37 -20.34 -32.54 28.94
N ASN A 38 -19.33 -32.79 29.79
CA ASN A 38 -18.04 -33.41 29.40
C ASN A 38 -17.26 -32.87 28.16
N LYS A 39 -16.23 -32.03 28.38
CA LYS A 39 -14.78 -32.38 28.13
C LYS A 39 -13.87 -31.16 28.07
N ASP A 40 -12.86 -31.14 28.93
CA ASP A 40 -11.68 -30.29 28.75
C ASP A 40 -10.95 -30.67 27.46
N LYS A 41 -10.74 -29.68 26.58
CA LYS A 41 -9.86 -29.80 25.42
C LYS A 41 -8.58 -29.02 25.69
N HIS A 42 -7.44 -29.64 25.37
CA HIS A 42 -6.13 -29.04 25.54
C HIS A 42 -6.05 -27.62 24.97
N SER A 43 -5.39 -26.75 25.73
CA SER A 43 -5.02 -25.39 25.35
C SER A 43 -3.94 -25.39 24.26
N ASN A 44 -4.35 -25.62 23.01
CA ASN A 44 -3.49 -25.39 21.85
C ASN A 44 -3.15 -23.90 21.75
N LEU A 45 -1.96 -23.53 22.26
CA LEU A 45 -1.29 -22.29 21.86
C LEU A 45 -1.17 -22.26 20.33
N PRO A 46 -1.40 -21.11 19.66
CA PRO A 46 -1.05 -20.96 18.27
C PRO A 46 0.48 -20.86 18.13
N ASP A 47 1.09 -21.82 17.43
CA ASP A 47 2.53 -21.81 17.14
C ASP A 47 2.99 -20.51 16.46
N PRO A 48 4.21 -20.02 16.75
CA PRO A 48 4.73 -18.78 16.19
C PRO A 48 4.91 -18.86 14.66
N PRO A 49 4.77 -17.73 13.94
CA PRO A 49 4.67 -17.70 12.47
C PRO A 49 5.94 -18.12 11.69
N LEU A 50 7.02 -18.52 12.36
CA LEU A 50 8.30 -18.92 11.77
C LEU A 50 8.16 -20.02 10.71
N ILE A 51 7.30 -21.01 10.94
CA ILE A 51 7.10 -22.14 10.01
C ILE A 51 6.55 -21.67 8.65
N LYS A 52 5.80 -20.54 8.60
CA LYS A 52 5.35 -19.95 7.33
C LYS A 52 6.46 -19.18 6.61
N LEU A 53 7.40 -18.55 7.32
CA LEU A 53 8.57 -17.92 6.70
C LEU A 53 9.47 -18.97 6.05
N ILE A 54 9.76 -20.06 6.76
CA ILE A 54 10.65 -21.15 6.30
C ILE A 54 10.11 -21.79 5.03
N ASN A 55 8.80 -22.11 4.97
CA ASN A 55 8.19 -22.70 3.78
C ASN A 55 8.18 -21.77 2.54
N THR A 56 8.15 -20.44 2.73
CA THR A 56 8.32 -19.49 1.63
C THR A 56 9.77 -19.49 1.13
N TYR A 57 10.76 -19.49 2.03
CA TYR A 57 12.18 -19.56 1.66
C TYR A 57 12.54 -20.86 0.93
N ILE A 58 12.04 -22.02 1.38
CA ILE A 58 12.26 -23.30 0.72
C ILE A 58 11.65 -23.31 -0.70
N LYS A 59 10.48 -22.70 -0.91
CA LYS A 59 9.91 -22.55 -2.26
C LYS A 59 10.72 -21.63 -3.18
N ILE A 60 11.37 -20.60 -2.65
CA ILE A 60 12.29 -19.76 -3.45
C ILE A 60 13.48 -20.60 -3.92
N ILE A 61 14.07 -21.43 -3.04
CA ILE A 61 15.20 -22.31 -3.39
C ILE A 61 14.81 -23.33 -4.48
N PHE A 62 13.63 -23.93 -4.40
CA PHE A 62 13.14 -24.90 -5.40
C PHE A 62 12.88 -24.33 -6.81
N TYR A 63 12.89 -23.01 -6.99
CA TYR A 63 12.88 -22.37 -8.32
C TYR A 63 14.28 -22.16 -8.93
N PHE A 64 15.35 -22.63 -8.26
CA PHE A 64 16.75 -22.53 -8.71
C PHE A 64 17.47 -23.88 -8.86
N THR A 65 16.77 -25.02 -8.71
CA THR A 65 17.34 -26.35 -8.99
C THR A 65 16.89 -26.86 -10.35
N ASP A 66 17.82 -27.03 -11.28
CA ASP A 66 17.56 -27.59 -12.61
C ASP A 66 17.01 -29.02 -12.55
N PRO A 67 16.18 -29.44 -13.54
CA PRO A 67 15.86 -30.85 -13.72
C PRO A 67 17.13 -31.64 -14.09
N PRO A 68 17.24 -32.92 -13.70
CA PRO A 68 18.41 -33.74 -14.05
C PRO A 68 18.51 -33.92 -15.57
N LEU A 69 19.53 -33.33 -16.19
CA LEU A 69 19.83 -33.58 -17.60
C LEU A 69 20.31 -35.03 -17.76
N GLY A 70 19.59 -35.80 -18.58
CA GLY A 70 20.17 -36.98 -19.21
C GLY A 70 21.30 -36.59 -20.16
N GLU A 71 22.30 -37.44 -20.29
CA GLU A 71 23.44 -37.21 -21.18
C GLU A 71 23.00 -37.18 -22.65
N ASP A 72 23.24 -36.08 -23.35
CA ASP A 72 23.29 -36.08 -24.82
C ASP A 72 24.38 -35.13 -25.35
N LYS A 73 24.93 -35.46 -26.52
CA LYS A 73 26.33 -35.17 -26.84
C LYS A 73 26.52 -33.89 -27.66
N SER A 74 27.57 -33.15 -27.26
CA SER A 74 28.40 -32.30 -28.13
C SER A 74 27.69 -31.33 -29.08
N LYS A 75 27.28 -30.16 -28.54
CA LYS A 75 27.41 -28.89 -29.26
C LYS A 75 28.14 -27.88 -28.38
N LYS A 76 29.18 -27.23 -28.90
CA LYS A 76 29.82 -26.05 -28.29
C LYS A 76 28.86 -24.86 -28.33
N ARG A 77 27.81 -24.88 -27.49
CA ARG A 77 27.13 -23.65 -27.08
C ARG A 77 28.18 -22.79 -26.37
N LYS A 78 28.24 -21.49 -26.68
CA LYS A 78 28.80 -20.54 -25.69
C LYS A 78 27.96 -20.71 -24.43
N SER A 79 28.59 -20.89 -23.28
CA SER A 79 27.91 -20.69 -22.00
C SER A 79 27.48 -19.22 -21.96
N ASN A 80 26.17 -18.97 -22.05
CA ASN A 80 25.64 -17.65 -21.76
C ASN A 80 26.08 -17.29 -20.33
N SER A 81 26.38 -16.02 -20.06
CA SER A 81 26.47 -15.56 -18.67
C SER A 81 25.13 -15.77 -17.94
N SER A 82 25.15 -16.01 -16.63
CA SER A 82 23.89 -16.12 -15.88
C SER A 82 23.14 -14.77 -15.86
N VAL A 83 23.85 -13.65 -16.00
CA VAL A 83 23.27 -12.33 -16.33
C VAL A 83 22.49 -12.33 -17.65
N GLU A 84 23.00 -12.92 -18.74
CA GLU A 84 22.28 -13.00 -20.02
C GLU A 84 21.04 -13.91 -19.94
N GLU A 85 21.14 -15.04 -19.26
CA GLU A 85 20.00 -15.96 -19.10
C GLU A 85 18.92 -15.36 -18.21
N TYR A 86 19.31 -14.70 -17.13
CA TYR A 86 18.43 -13.87 -16.31
C TYR A 86 17.76 -12.78 -17.16
N ALA A 87 18.50 -12.03 -17.97
CA ALA A 87 17.94 -11.01 -18.86
C ALA A 87 16.91 -11.58 -19.86
N LYS A 88 17.22 -12.71 -20.50
CA LYS A 88 16.31 -13.42 -21.42
C LYS A 88 15.00 -13.80 -20.70
N LYS A 89 15.08 -14.26 -19.44
CA LYS A 89 13.90 -14.54 -18.59
C LYS A 89 13.09 -13.28 -18.27
N LEU A 90 13.74 -12.19 -17.87
CA LEU A 90 13.07 -10.90 -17.58
C LEU A 90 12.34 -10.33 -18.80
N GLU A 91 12.92 -10.43 -19.99
CA GLU A 91 12.26 -10.05 -21.26
C GLU A 91 11.02 -10.90 -21.55
N THR A 92 11.00 -12.18 -21.15
CA THR A 92 9.78 -13.01 -21.23
C THR A 92 8.73 -12.67 -20.17
N ASP A 93 9.08 -12.01 -19.06
CA ASP A 93 8.21 -11.60 -17.94
C ASP A 93 7.82 -10.09 -17.98
N ASN A 94 7.80 -9.51 -19.18
CA ASN A 94 7.57 -8.09 -19.48
C ASN A 94 6.20 -7.47 -19.08
N ARG A 95 5.26 -8.20 -18.44
CA ARG A 95 4.07 -7.58 -17.80
C ARG A 95 4.32 -7.17 -16.36
N THR A 96 5.38 -7.65 -15.73
CA THR A 96 5.77 -7.23 -14.39
C THR A 96 6.50 -5.89 -14.44
N LEU A 97 6.28 -5.03 -13.44
CA LEU A 97 7.06 -3.80 -13.28
C LEU A 97 8.49 -4.13 -12.79
N GLU A 98 8.64 -5.24 -12.07
CA GLU A 98 9.89 -5.77 -11.56
C GLU A 98 10.88 -6.07 -12.68
N SER A 99 10.48 -6.82 -13.71
CA SER A 99 11.38 -7.18 -14.82
C SER A 99 11.83 -5.97 -15.61
N TYR A 100 10.97 -4.96 -15.78
CA TYR A 100 11.36 -3.69 -16.40
C TYR A 100 12.50 -3.00 -15.62
N PHE A 101 12.40 -2.93 -14.29
CA PHE A 101 13.46 -2.35 -13.45
C PHE A 101 14.70 -3.23 -13.32
N PHE A 102 14.54 -4.56 -13.26
CA PHE A 102 15.70 -5.46 -13.20
C PHE A 102 16.54 -5.41 -14.47
N LEU A 103 15.91 -5.33 -15.66
CA LEU A 103 16.61 -5.10 -16.93
C LEU A 103 17.42 -3.79 -16.90
N GLN A 104 16.81 -2.69 -16.44
CA GLN A 104 17.52 -1.42 -16.27
C GLN A 104 18.69 -1.50 -15.29
N LEU A 105 18.53 -2.21 -14.17
CA LEU A 105 19.57 -2.40 -13.15
C LEU A 105 20.76 -3.28 -13.64
N ILE A 106 20.57 -4.09 -14.68
CA ILE A 106 21.65 -4.85 -15.35
C ILE A 106 22.15 -4.16 -16.64
N ASN A 107 21.85 -2.87 -16.82
CA ASN A 107 22.19 -2.03 -17.99
C ASN A 107 21.61 -2.54 -19.34
N GLN A 108 20.50 -3.27 -19.32
CA GLN A 108 19.77 -3.66 -20.53
C GLN A 108 18.49 -2.82 -20.70
N MET A 109 18.21 -2.42 -21.94
CA MET A 109 17.01 -1.64 -22.28
C MET A 109 15.84 -2.58 -22.56
N PRO A 110 14.73 -2.50 -21.80
CA PRO A 110 13.58 -3.38 -22.01
C PRO A 110 12.97 -3.26 -23.42
N SER A 111 12.69 -4.38 -24.07
CA SER A 111 12.07 -4.44 -25.41
C SER A 111 10.62 -3.94 -25.45
N LYS A 112 10.04 -3.62 -24.28
CA LYS A 112 8.71 -3.04 -24.10
C LYS A 112 8.80 -1.82 -23.17
N PRO A 113 8.12 -0.71 -23.48
CA PRO A 113 8.02 0.44 -22.58
C PRO A 113 7.30 0.08 -21.27
N MET A 114 7.55 0.83 -20.19
CA MET A 114 6.94 0.60 -18.87
C MET A 114 5.40 0.65 -18.91
N SER A 115 4.83 1.36 -19.88
CA SER A 115 3.40 1.34 -20.24
C SER A 115 2.81 -0.06 -20.51
N PHE A 116 3.64 -1.05 -20.81
CA PHE A 116 3.23 -2.44 -21.08
C PHE A 116 3.09 -3.27 -19.79
N CYS A 117 3.76 -2.85 -18.71
CA CYS A 117 3.64 -3.44 -17.39
C CYS A 117 2.20 -3.30 -16.88
N SER A 118 1.64 -4.39 -16.37
CA SER A 118 0.24 -4.50 -15.94
C SER A 118 0.09 -5.00 -14.50
N ILE A 119 1.13 -5.66 -13.98
CA ILE A 119 1.19 -6.21 -12.63
C ILE A 119 2.49 -5.80 -11.92
N MET A 120 2.45 -5.84 -10.58
CA MET A 120 3.56 -5.58 -9.67
C MET A 120 3.43 -6.52 -8.47
N ALA A 121 4.54 -7.04 -7.96
CA ALA A 121 4.59 -7.83 -6.74
C ALA A 121 4.18 -6.99 -5.52
N PHE A 122 3.66 -7.63 -4.47
CA PHE A 122 3.23 -6.92 -3.27
C PHE A 122 4.45 -6.46 -2.47
N ASP A 123 5.49 -7.29 -2.37
CA ASP A 123 6.72 -6.96 -1.64
C ASP A 123 7.53 -5.82 -2.28
N SER A 124 7.36 -5.58 -3.58
CA SER A 124 7.92 -4.43 -4.29
C SER A 124 7.36 -3.07 -3.82
N PHE A 125 6.21 -3.04 -3.12
CA PHE A 125 5.55 -1.79 -2.68
C PHE A 125 6.23 -1.17 -1.45
N LYS A 126 7.55 -0.94 -1.52
CA LYS A 126 8.39 -0.61 -0.36
C LYS A 126 7.99 0.67 0.39
N VAL A 127 7.34 1.66 -0.23
CA VAL A 127 6.90 2.88 0.50
C VAL A 127 5.84 2.55 1.55
N TYR A 128 4.86 1.72 1.21
CA TYR A 128 3.83 1.29 2.16
C TYR A 128 4.44 0.37 3.24
N HIS A 129 5.27 -0.60 2.84
CA HIS A 129 5.94 -1.49 3.79
C HIS A 129 6.85 -0.75 4.78
N LYS A 130 7.57 0.29 4.34
CA LYS A 130 8.39 1.16 5.21
C LYS A 130 7.59 2.01 6.19
N LEU A 131 6.29 2.23 5.95
CA LEU A 131 5.40 2.91 6.89
C LEU A 131 4.74 1.89 7.83
N MET A 132 4.25 0.77 7.30
CA MET A 132 3.66 -0.30 8.12
C MET A 132 4.64 -0.86 9.15
N ASN A 133 5.88 -1.12 8.71
CA ASN A 133 6.98 -1.69 9.50
C ASN A 133 7.90 -0.59 10.09
N ALA A 134 7.42 0.65 10.22
CA ALA A 134 8.17 1.75 10.81
C ALA A 134 8.49 1.47 12.29
N ILE A 135 9.67 1.91 12.77
CA ILE A 135 10.11 1.64 14.15
C ILE A 135 9.26 2.47 15.13
N ASN A 136 8.76 1.82 16.19
CA ASN A 136 8.03 2.52 17.24
C ASN A 136 8.94 3.54 17.96
N ILE A 137 8.46 4.78 18.10
CA ILE A 137 9.25 5.89 18.64
C ILE A 137 9.87 5.59 20.01
N ASN A 138 9.14 4.91 20.91
CA ASN A 138 9.64 4.60 22.25
C ASN A 138 10.83 3.62 22.21
N LEU A 139 10.84 2.67 21.26
CA LEU A 139 11.95 1.74 21.04
C LEU A 139 13.16 2.44 20.40
N LEU A 140 12.92 3.43 19.53
CA LEU A 140 13.98 4.25 18.95
C LEU A 140 14.65 5.12 20.04
N GLU A 141 13.86 5.84 20.85
CA GLU A 141 14.40 6.63 21.96
C GLU A 141 15.13 5.75 23.00
N SER A 142 14.56 4.58 23.34
CA SER A 142 15.19 3.61 24.26
C SER A 142 16.49 2.99 23.74
N SER A 143 16.72 2.96 22.43
CA SER A 143 17.97 2.46 21.84
C SER A 143 19.01 3.58 21.70
N MET A 144 18.58 4.80 21.38
CA MET A 144 19.45 5.99 21.41
C MET A 144 20.03 6.27 22.80
N GLN A 145 19.26 6.09 23.87
CA GLN A 145 19.73 6.29 25.26
C GLN A 145 20.77 5.25 25.73
N LYS A 146 20.98 4.15 24.99
CA LYS A 146 21.84 3.02 25.42
C LYS A 146 23.23 3.02 24.78
N ASN A 147 23.65 4.10 24.12
CA ASN A 147 24.99 4.27 23.53
C ASN A 147 25.45 3.12 22.61
N VAL A 148 24.52 2.50 21.88
CA VAL A 148 24.87 1.72 20.68
C VAL A 148 24.79 2.65 19.49
N SER A 149 25.85 2.67 18.66
CA SER A 149 25.96 3.49 17.46
C SER A 149 25.10 2.96 16.31
N LEU A 150 23.77 2.91 16.52
CA LEU A 150 22.80 2.89 15.44
C LEU A 150 23.04 4.13 14.57
N PRO A 151 23.44 3.98 13.28
CA PRO A 151 23.66 5.14 12.44
C PRO A 151 22.31 5.86 12.28
N LEU A 152 22.29 7.16 12.62
CA LEU A 152 21.07 7.99 12.68
C LEU A 152 20.25 7.98 11.37
N GLU A 153 20.88 7.57 10.28
CA GLU A 153 20.31 7.48 8.94
C GLU A 153 19.45 6.24 8.67
N VAL A 154 19.63 5.14 9.41
CA VAL A 154 19.17 3.80 8.99
C VAL A 154 17.66 3.68 8.92
N ASN A 155 16.90 4.39 9.76
CA ASN A 155 15.44 4.39 9.66
C ASN A 155 14.83 5.77 9.84
N LYS A 156 14.63 6.46 8.71
CA LYS A 156 13.98 7.78 8.63
C LYS A 156 12.45 7.68 8.74
N ASN A 157 11.89 6.49 9.01
CA ASN A 157 10.45 6.22 9.11
C ASN A 157 10.07 5.69 10.51
N VAL A 158 9.16 6.37 11.20
CA VAL A 158 8.78 6.07 12.60
C VAL A 158 7.27 5.91 12.80
N ASP A 159 6.89 5.08 13.78
CA ASP A 159 5.52 4.89 14.26
C ASP A 159 5.36 5.55 15.64
N PHE A 160 4.58 6.63 15.72
CA PHE A 160 4.25 7.26 16.99
C PHE A 160 3.11 6.54 17.74
N GLY A 161 2.50 5.52 17.14
CA GLY A 161 1.43 4.74 17.73
C GLY A 161 0.14 5.55 17.94
N ILE A 162 -0.48 5.38 19.10
CA ILE A 162 -1.81 5.92 19.41
C ILE A 162 -1.71 7.42 19.73
N ILE A 163 -2.45 8.24 18.97
CA ILE A 163 -2.69 9.65 19.27
C ILE A 163 -3.68 9.76 20.44
N ASN A 164 -3.31 10.48 21.50
CA ASN A 164 -4.14 10.72 22.68
C ASN A 164 -3.68 12.00 23.43
N LYS A 165 -4.23 12.29 24.61
CA LYS A 165 -3.87 13.49 25.40
C LYS A 165 -2.37 13.56 25.76
N GLY A 166 -1.74 12.43 26.09
CA GLY A 166 -0.29 12.37 26.43
C GLY A 166 0.63 12.28 25.21
N ASN A 167 0.12 11.78 24.09
CA ASN A 167 0.80 11.66 22.80
C ASN A 167 0.03 12.43 21.72
N SER A 168 -0.10 13.75 21.92
CA SER A 168 -0.85 14.62 21.01
C SER A 168 -0.03 14.98 19.77
N LEU A 169 -0.69 15.31 18.66
CA LEU A 169 0.00 15.79 17.47
C LEU A 169 0.81 17.07 17.74
N LEU A 170 0.38 17.93 18.66
CA LEU A 170 1.16 19.10 19.11
C LEU A 170 2.46 18.72 19.82
N ARG A 171 2.46 17.68 20.65
CA ARG A 171 3.68 17.13 21.27
C ARG A 171 4.58 16.52 20.21
N ILE A 172 4.04 15.68 19.32
CA ILE A 172 4.77 15.04 18.23
C ILE A 172 5.42 16.08 17.30
N TYR A 173 4.67 17.11 16.90
CA TYR A 173 5.17 18.21 16.06
C TYR A 173 6.27 18.99 16.77
N SER A 174 6.15 19.22 18.08
CA SER A 174 7.20 19.89 18.85
C SER A 174 8.49 19.04 18.98
N LEU A 175 8.37 17.72 19.12
CA LEU A 175 9.51 16.79 19.16
C LEU A 175 10.15 16.55 17.78
N SER A 176 9.35 16.69 16.71
CA SER A 176 9.75 16.48 15.31
C SER A 176 9.79 17.77 14.47
N ALA A 177 9.94 18.93 15.13
CA ALA A 177 10.00 20.26 14.49
C ALA A 177 11.25 20.50 13.61
N GLY A 178 12.08 19.48 13.42
CA GLY A 178 13.22 19.46 12.50
C GLY A 178 13.26 18.14 11.72
N ASN A 179 14.06 18.11 10.67
CA ASN A 179 13.97 17.15 9.55
C ASN A 179 14.47 15.71 9.87
N ARG A 180 14.28 15.25 11.12
CA ARG A 180 14.70 13.93 11.62
C ARG A 180 13.96 12.77 10.95
N TYR A 181 12.66 12.93 10.69
CA TYR A 181 11.80 11.87 10.15
C TYR A 181 11.25 12.25 8.77
N ARG A 182 11.46 11.34 7.82
CA ARG A 182 10.93 11.39 6.45
C ARG A 182 9.52 10.79 6.40
N GLY A 183 9.34 9.64 7.03
CA GLY A 183 8.08 8.91 7.08
C GLY A 183 7.51 8.78 8.48
N VAL A 184 6.18 8.88 8.59
CA VAL A 184 5.47 8.81 9.86
C VAL A 184 4.22 7.95 9.74
N LYS A 185 3.99 7.11 10.76
CA LYS A 185 2.75 6.36 10.98
C LYS A 185 2.11 6.81 12.29
N ILE A 186 0.79 6.98 12.27
CA ILE A 186 -0.03 7.34 13.43
C ILE A 186 -1.35 6.55 13.45
N LEU A 187 -1.86 6.26 14.64
CA LEU A 187 -3.14 5.62 14.90
C LEU A 187 -4.07 6.60 15.64
N VAL A 188 -5.18 6.97 15.02
CA VAL A 188 -6.16 7.96 15.53
C VAL A 188 -7.41 7.22 16.05
N PRO A 189 -7.54 7.01 17.37
CA PRO A 189 -8.64 6.21 17.93
C PRO A 189 -9.95 7.01 18.09
N ALA A 190 -9.84 8.28 18.49
CA ALA A 190 -10.94 9.10 18.99
C ALA A 190 -10.80 10.57 18.56
N GLY A 191 -10.31 10.77 17.33
CA GLY A 191 -10.07 12.08 16.74
C GLY A 191 -8.63 12.60 16.93
N ALA A 192 -8.27 13.59 16.11
CA ALA A 192 -6.97 14.25 16.13
C ALA A 192 -7.03 15.62 15.45
N GLU A 193 -6.45 16.64 16.09
CA GLU A 193 -6.29 17.98 15.53
C GLU A 193 -4.85 18.15 15.04
N PHE A 194 -4.67 18.52 13.77
CA PHE A 194 -3.37 18.74 13.15
C PHE A 194 -2.88 20.20 13.38
N PRO A 195 -1.78 20.41 14.14
CA PRO A 195 -1.36 21.76 14.53
C PRO A 195 -0.98 22.67 13.36
N SER A 196 -1.43 23.93 13.43
CA SER A 196 -1.03 25.01 12.51
C SER A 196 0.38 25.58 12.78
N MET A 197 1.00 25.22 13.91
CA MET A 197 2.32 25.67 14.33
C MET A 197 3.32 24.50 14.42
N ARG A 198 4.62 24.80 14.27
CA ARG A 198 5.72 23.80 14.30
C ARG A 198 5.51 22.66 13.29
N ILE A 199 4.95 22.99 12.12
CA ILE A 199 4.59 22.00 11.09
C ILE A 199 5.86 21.30 10.56
N PRO A 200 5.94 19.96 10.59
CA PRO A 200 7.16 19.24 10.28
C PRO A 200 7.35 18.99 8.77
N ASP A 201 8.59 18.70 8.37
CA ASP A 201 9.02 18.49 6.98
C ASP A 201 8.68 17.12 6.37
N TRP A 202 7.74 16.38 6.98
CA TRP A 202 7.41 14.99 6.63
C TRP A 202 7.07 14.82 5.14
N LYS A 203 7.50 13.69 4.58
CA LYS A 203 7.35 13.32 3.16
C LYS A 203 6.37 12.19 2.93
N GLU A 204 6.29 11.27 3.88
CA GLU A 204 5.44 10.09 3.85
C GLU A 204 4.62 10.05 5.14
N LEU A 205 3.29 9.97 5.04
CA LEU A 205 2.41 9.88 6.21
C LEU A 205 1.40 8.76 6.01
N LEU A 206 1.24 7.89 7.02
CA LEU A 206 0.19 6.89 7.11
C LEU A 206 -0.68 7.17 8.34
N ILE A 207 -1.97 7.43 8.09
CA ILE A 207 -2.97 7.66 9.14
C ILE A 207 -3.90 6.46 9.19
N ILE A 208 -3.87 5.73 10.31
CA ILE A 208 -4.82 4.65 10.60
C ILE A 208 -5.93 5.24 11.49
N TYR A 209 -7.08 5.54 10.90
CA TYR A 209 -8.24 6.10 11.61
C TYR A 209 -9.14 4.99 12.16
N ARG A 210 -9.68 5.19 13.37
CA ARG A 210 -10.72 4.32 13.96
C ARG A 210 -11.98 5.08 14.40
N GLY A 211 -11.90 6.38 14.69
CA GLY A 211 -13.04 7.17 15.15
C GLY A 211 -12.69 8.61 15.49
N GLY A 212 -13.74 9.38 15.81
CA GLY A 212 -13.68 10.79 16.26
C GLY A 212 -13.46 11.83 15.15
N THR A 213 -13.34 13.09 15.57
CA THR A 213 -13.20 14.23 14.64
C THR A 213 -11.76 14.42 14.17
N VAL A 214 -11.55 14.72 12.88
CA VAL A 214 -10.23 15.10 12.36
C VAL A 214 -10.28 16.48 11.70
N SER A 215 -9.45 17.38 12.22
CA SER A 215 -9.37 18.82 11.90
C SER A 215 -7.91 19.28 11.78
N GLY A 216 -7.69 20.53 11.38
CA GLY A 216 -6.37 21.08 11.09
C GLY A 216 -5.79 20.63 9.74
N ASN A 217 -4.63 21.19 9.38
CA ASN A 217 -4.02 21.01 8.06
C ASN A 217 -2.89 19.96 8.10
N LEU A 218 -2.83 19.05 7.13
CA LEU A 218 -1.69 18.12 7.00
C LEU A 218 -0.39 18.84 6.60
N PRO A 219 0.80 18.27 6.89
CA PRO A 219 2.08 18.89 6.53
C PRO A 219 2.22 19.19 5.02
N PRO A 220 2.60 20.42 4.63
CA PRO A 220 2.54 20.87 3.23
C PRO A 220 3.60 20.22 2.33
N LYS A 221 4.65 19.63 2.93
CA LYS A 221 5.79 19.00 2.24
C LYS A 221 5.57 17.51 1.91
N LEU A 222 4.43 16.93 2.30
CA LEU A 222 4.06 15.54 2.01
C LEU A 222 4.09 15.23 0.51
N GLU A 223 4.58 14.04 0.19
CA GLU A 223 4.66 13.49 -1.18
C GLU A 223 3.86 12.17 -1.29
N PHE A 224 3.72 11.43 -0.19
CA PHE A 224 2.87 10.25 -0.05
C PHE A 224 1.95 10.40 1.18
N LEU A 225 0.66 10.08 1.02
CA LEU A 225 -0.33 10.01 2.09
C LEU A 225 -1.15 8.71 2.00
N GLY A 226 -1.16 7.93 3.08
CA GLY A 226 -2.03 6.76 3.25
C GLY A 226 -3.15 7.03 4.26
N LEU A 227 -4.39 6.69 3.89
CA LEU A 227 -5.60 6.87 4.69
C LEU A 227 -6.32 5.53 4.90
N GLU A 228 -6.10 4.92 6.06
CA GLU A 228 -6.72 3.65 6.46
C GLU A 228 -7.90 3.87 7.43
N GLY A 229 -8.90 2.98 7.38
CA GLY A 229 -10.07 3.01 8.28
C GLY A 229 -11.09 4.13 8.00
N PHE A 230 -10.75 5.16 7.22
CA PHE A 230 -11.60 6.32 6.88
C PHE A 230 -12.93 6.00 6.13
N LYS A 231 -13.32 4.74 5.89
CA LYS A 231 -14.56 4.37 5.19
C LYS A 231 -15.78 5.08 5.80
N GLU A 232 -16.06 4.78 7.06
CA GLU A 232 -17.18 5.33 7.85
C GLU A 232 -16.85 6.67 8.54
N SER A 233 -15.81 7.39 8.09
CA SER A 233 -15.52 8.73 8.60
C SER A 233 -16.65 9.71 8.27
N ILE A 234 -17.28 10.26 9.30
CA ILE A 234 -18.31 11.31 9.21
C ILE A 234 -17.75 12.69 9.58
N ASN A 235 -16.95 12.78 10.66
CA ASN A 235 -16.48 14.05 11.22
C ASN A 235 -15.05 14.41 10.75
N VAL A 236 -14.82 14.42 9.43
CA VAL A 236 -13.50 14.75 8.85
C VAL A 236 -13.65 15.93 7.89
N ASN A 237 -13.05 17.07 8.22
CA ASN A 237 -13.09 18.23 7.34
C ASN A 237 -12.07 18.10 6.20
N TRP A 238 -12.43 17.32 5.18
CA TRP A 238 -11.55 17.02 4.05
C TRP A 238 -11.00 18.26 3.33
N LYS A 239 -11.73 19.39 3.32
CA LYS A 239 -11.27 20.64 2.69
C LYS A 239 -10.13 21.30 3.48
N GLU A 240 -10.22 21.27 4.81
CA GLU A 240 -9.21 21.76 5.74
C GLU A 240 -8.01 20.82 5.79
N LEU A 241 -8.24 19.51 5.95
CA LEU A 241 -7.20 18.51 6.05
C LEU A 241 -6.21 18.51 4.85
N PHE A 242 -6.72 18.80 3.65
CA PHE A 242 -5.91 18.93 2.44
C PHE A 242 -5.49 20.37 2.09
N MET A 243 -5.80 21.36 2.93
CA MET A 243 -5.39 22.76 2.73
C MET A 243 -3.88 22.90 2.88
N GLY A 244 -3.23 23.60 1.93
CA GLY A 244 -1.78 23.78 1.93
C GLY A 244 -0.96 22.56 1.47
N VAL A 245 -1.58 21.39 1.26
CA VAL A 245 -0.90 20.13 0.86
C VAL A 245 -0.51 20.16 -0.63
N THR A 246 0.46 21.02 -0.95
CA THR A 246 0.84 21.41 -2.33
C THR A 246 1.96 20.57 -2.95
N LYS A 247 2.44 19.51 -2.28
CA LYS A 247 3.52 18.64 -2.79
C LYS A 247 3.12 17.17 -2.98
N LEU A 248 1.87 16.81 -2.67
CA LEU A 248 1.41 15.42 -2.69
C LEU A 248 1.45 14.84 -4.11
N LYS A 249 2.03 13.63 -4.24
CA LYS A 249 2.24 12.90 -5.49
C LYS A 249 1.55 11.53 -5.47
N VAL A 250 1.36 10.92 -4.31
CA VAL A 250 0.65 9.65 -4.14
C VAL A 250 -0.37 9.75 -3.00
N LEU A 251 -1.61 9.34 -3.28
CA LEU A 251 -2.67 9.20 -2.28
C LEU A 251 -3.15 7.73 -2.25
N LEU A 252 -3.08 7.09 -1.10
CA LEU A 252 -3.51 5.72 -0.87
C LEU A 252 -4.70 5.66 0.10
N THR A 253 -5.67 4.79 -0.16
CA THR A 253 -6.69 4.41 0.83
C THR A 253 -7.19 2.98 0.62
N VAL A 254 -7.79 2.40 1.65
CA VAL A 254 -8.40 1.05 1.63
C VAL A 254 -9.82 1.05 1.06
N SER A 255 -10.47 2.21 0.84
CA SER A 255 -11.88 2.28 0.43
C SER A 255 -12.13 3.23 -0.76
N CYS A 256 -12.97 2.77 -1.71
CA CYS A 256 -13.46 3.62 -2.79
C CYS A 256 -14.48 4.69 -2.33
N GLU A 257 -15.07 4.56 -1.14
CA GLU A 257 -15.94 5.59 -0.57
C GLU A 257 -15.13 6.82 -0.14
N VAL A 258 -13.91 6.62 0.36
CA VAL A 258 -12.96 7.71 0.65
C VAL A 258 -12.55 8.41 -0.65
N PHE A 259 -12.31 7.66 -1.74
CA PHE A 259 -12.07 8.26 -3.06
C PHE A 259 -13.25 9.08 -3.59
N LYS A 260 -14.50 8.66 -3.37
CA LYS A 260 -15.70 9.47 -3.69
C LYS A 260 -15.75 10.76 -2.85
N LYS A 261 -15.53 10.66 -1.53
CA LYS A 261 -15.47 11.83 -0.62
C LYS A 261 -14.40 12.84 -1.04
N LEU A 262 -13.27 12.36 -1.56
CA LEU A 262 -12.13 13.18 -2.00
C LEU A 262 -12.15 13.58 -3.50
N GLU A 263 -13.15 13.16 -4.28
CA GLU A 263 -13.11 13.24 -5.75
C GLU A 263 -12.84 14.66 -6.29
N LYS A 264 -13.56 15.66 -5.75
CA LYS A 264 -13.39 17.08 -6.13
C LYS A 264 -12.03 17.65 -5.73
N LEU A 265 -11.44 17.20 -4.62
CA LEU A 265 -10.10 17.61 -4.18
C LEU A 265 -9.02 17.00 -5.08
N ILE A 266 -9.16 15.70 -5.39
CA ILE A 266 -8.25 14.96 -6.25
C ILE A 266 -8.25 15.53 -7.68
N ALA A 267 -9.41 15.83 -8.26
CA ALA A 267 -9.53 16.41 -9.60
C ALA A 267 -8.78 17.75 -9.74
N ASN A 268 -8.78 18.56 -8.67
CA ASN A 268 -8.12 19.86 -8.64
C ASN A 268 -6.62 19.80 -8.26
N MET A 269 -6.15 18.71 -7.66
CA MET A 269 -4.79 18.58 -7.14
C MET A 269 -3.77 18.31 -8.27
N LYS A 270 -3.36 19.38 -8.96
CA LYS A 270 -2.43 19.33 -10.10
C LYS A 270 -1.10 18.60 -9.84
N THR A 271 -0.66 18.41 -8.60
CA THR A 271 0.57 17.69 -8.24
C THR A 271 0.42 16.18 -8.15
N LEU A 272 -0.78 15.67 -7.89
CA LEU A 272 -1.02 14.25 -7.61
C LEU A 272 -0.75 13.39 -8.86
N GLN A 273 0.18 12.45 -8.78
CA GLN A 273 0.65 11.62 -9.90
C GLN A 273 0.08 10.20 -9.91
N ALA A 274 -0.28 9.68 -8.73
CA ALA A 274 -0.97 8.40 -8.58
C ALA A 274 -2.00 8.43 -7.44
N VAL A 275 -3.04 7.61 -7.60
CA VAL A 275 -4.00 7.24 -6.56
C VAL A 275 -4.07 5.72 -6.42
N MET A 276 -4.08 5.21 -5.18
CA MET A 276 -3.94 3.79 -4.88
C MET A 276 -5.10 3.29 -4.01
N CYS A 277 -5.72 2.19 -4.40
CA CYS A 277 -6.80 1.56 -3.63
C CYS A 277 -6.45 0.14 -3.21
N MET A 278 -6.41 -0.12 -1.90
CA MET A 278 -6.13 -1.45 -1.33
C MET A 278 -7.41 -2.31 -1.11
N ASN A 279 -8.51 -1.99 -1.79
CA ASN A 279 -9.72 -2.82 -1.72
C ASN A 279 -9.55 -4.12 -2.52
N LYS A 280 -9.24 -5.19 -1.79
CA LYS A 280 -9.04 -6.56 -2.29
C LYS A 280 -10.23 -7.11 -3.09
N GLN A 281 -11.46 -6.74 -2.72
CA GLN A 281 -12.68 -7.26 -3.33
C GLN A 281 -13.15 -6.43 -4.54
N GLY A 282 -12.26 -6.26 -5.52
CA GLY A 282 -12.59 -5.67 -6.82
C GLY A 282 -12.84 -4.16 -6.75
N CYS A 283 -11.80 -3.39 -6.39
CA CYS A 283 -11.75 -1.93 -6.46
C CYS A 283 -12.51 -1.33 -7.69
N LYS A 284 -13.67 -0.71 -7.43
CA LYS A 284 -14.48 0.01 -8.44
C LYS A 284 -14.11 1.48 -8.60
N CYS A 285 -13.08 1.98 -7.92
CA CYS A 285 -12.71 3.40 -7.88
C CYS A 285 -12.51 4.00 -9.29
N TYR A 286 -12.09 3.19 -10.26
CA TYR A 286 -11.82 3.58 -11.65
C TYR A 286 -13.08 3.86 -12.49
N SER A 287 -14.28 3.55 -12.02
CA SER A 287 -15.53 3.94 -12.70
C SER A 287 -15.97 5.38 -12.41
N SER A 288 -15.16 6.14 -11.66
CA SER A 288 -15.36 7.56 -11.36
C SER A 288 -14.62 8.46 -12.37
N PRO A 289 -14.87 9.79 -12.36
CA PRO A 289 -14.08 10.77 -13.10
C PRO A 289 -12.56 10.71 -12.92
N LEU A 290 -12.03 10.02 -11.89
CA LEU A 290 -10.61 9.73 -11.72
C LEU A 290 -9.96 9.14 -12.99
N ARG A 291 -10.71 8.35 -13.77
CA ARG A 291 -10.22 7.77 -15.03
C ARG A 291 -9.89 8.81 -16.12
N LYS A 292 -10.44 10.03 -16.04
CA LYS A 292 -10.06 11.14 -16.93
C LYS A 292 -8.69 11.74 -16.56
N THR A 293 -8.29 11.65 -15.30
CA THR A 293 -7.05 12.23 -14.76
C THR A 293 -5.91 11.21 -14.69
N PHE A 294 -6.23 9.96 -14.33
CA PHE A 294 -5.29 8.86 -14.13
C PHE A 294 -5.55 7.78 -15.19
N ILE A 295 -5.01 8.00 -16.39
CA ILE A 295 -5.32 7.23 -17.60
C ILE A 295 -4.72 5.81 -17.65
N ARG A 296 -3.83 5.45 -16.71
CA ARG A 296 -3.14 4.15 -16.66
C ARG A 296 -3.43 3.43 -15.35
N GLU A 297 -3.47 2.09 -15.41
CA GLU A 297 -3.70 1.21 -14.27
C GLU A 297 -2.52 0.23 -14.13
N LEU A 298 -2.08 -0.04 -12.89
CA LEU A 298 -1.18 -1.14 -12.54
C LEU A 298 -1.79 -1.89 -11.34
N SER A 299 -1.80 -3.22 -11.40
CA SER A 299 -2.37 -4.06 -10.33
C SER A 299 -1.27 -4.61 -9.41
N ILE A 300 -1.44 -4.47 -8.09
CA ILE A 300 -0.54 -5.11 -7.11
C ILE A 300 -1.08 -6.49 -6.76
N VAL A 301 -0.27 -7.53 -6.96
CA VAL A 301 -0.65 -8.95 -6.82
C VAL A 301 0.34 -9.67 -5.90
N PRO A 302 -0.03 -10.80 -5.26
CA PRO A 302 0.92 -11.66 -4.55
C PRO A 302 2.04 -12.11 -5.48
N ASP A 303 3.24 -12.30 -4.94
CA ASP A 303 4.45 -12.38 -5.78
C ASP A 303 4.50 -13.67 -6.63
N HIS A 304 3.83 -14.73 -6.18
CA HIS A 304 3.62 -15.97 -6.94
C HIS A 304 2.65 -15.82 -8.14
N GLU A 305 1.83 -14.77 -8.16
CA GLU A 305 1.01 -14.37 -9.31
C GLU A 305 1.75 -13.38 -10.24
N ASN A 306 2.89 -12.83 -9.81
CA ASN A 306 3.60 -11.76 -10.50
C ASN A 306 4.53 -12.28 -11.62
N ASN A 307 3.94 -12.88 -12.66
CA ASN A 307 4.65 -13.40 -13.83
C ASN A 307 3.73 -13.45 -15.08
N ASN A 308 4.33 -13.51 -16.27
CA ASN A 308 3.61 -13.52 -17.54
C ASN A 308 2.78 -14.80 -17.75
N THR A 309 3.21 -15.94 -17.19
CA THR A 309 2.48 -17.22 -17.28
C THR A 309 1.12 -17.11 -16.59
N TYR A 310 1.10 -16.70 -15.33
CA TYR A 310 -0.14 -16.52 -14.56
C TYR A 310 -1.04 -15.43 -15.17
N PHE A 311 -0.45 -14.32 -15.66
CA PHE A 311 -1.19 -13.30 -16.41
C PHE A 311 -1.87 -13.87 -17.67
N ALA A 312 -1.16 -14.72 -18.43
CA ALA A 312 -1.71 -15.40 -19.59
C ALA A 312 -2.82 -16.40 -19.21
N ASP A 313 -2.68 -17.14 -18.10
CA ASP A 313 -3.71 -18.08 -17.63
C ASP A 313 -4.98 -17.41 -17.13
N VAL A 314 -4.88 -16.32 -16.36
CA VAL A 314 -6.05 -15.48 -16.00
C VAL A 314 -6.70 -14.91 -17.27
N GLY A 315 -5.92 -14.53 -18.27
CA GLY A 315 -6.41 -14.10 -19.58
C GLY A 315 -7.16 -15.20 -20.34
N ARG A 316 -6.62 -16.44 -20.35
CA ARG A 316 -7.25 -17.64 -20.95
C ARG A 316 -8.56 -17.98 -20.24
N ALA A 317 -8.54 -18.07 -18.91
CA ALA A 317 -9.71 -18.40 -18.10
C ALA A 317 -10.85 -17.38 -18.27
N LYS A 318 -10.52 -16.08 -18.26
CA LYS A 318 -11.51 -15.01 -18.50
C LYS A 318 -12.19 -15.12 -19.86
N LYS A 319 -11.43 -15.42 -20.94
CA LYS A 319 -12.00 -15.67 -22.28
C LYS A 319 -12.90 -16.90 -22.29
N ALA A 320 -12.48 -17.99 -21.65
CA ALA A 320 -13.24 -19.23 -21.53
C ALA A 320 -14.36 -19.21 -20.47
N ARG A 321 -14.68 -18.05 -19.88
CA ARG A 321 -15.64 -17.86 -18.78
C ARG A 321 -15.41 -18.75 -17.54
N LYS A 322 -14.21 -19.32 -17.38
CA LYS A 322 -13.88 -20.24 -16.28
C LYS A 322 -13.83 -19.48 -14.94
N PRO A 323 -14.16 -20.13 -13.82
CA PRO A 323 -14.06 -19.50 -12.49
C PRO A 323 -12.61 -19.18 -12.12
N ASN A 324 -11.65 -20.06 -12.46
CA ASN A 324 -10.23 -19.94 -12.08
C ASN A 324 -9.28 -20.16 -13.29
N PRO A 325 -8.02 -19.67 -13.21
CA PRO A 325 -7.49 -18.78 -12.17
C PRO A 325 -7.96 -17.32 -12.29
N ARG A 326 -7.78 -16.55 -11.22
CA ARG A 326 -8.01 -15.10 -11.11
C ARG A 326 -6.95 -14.50 -10.20
N PHE A 327 -6.51 -13.28 -10.49
CA PHE A 327 -5.63 -12.50 -9.62
C PHE A 327 -6.27 -12.17 -8.27
N HIS A 328 -5.52 -12.37 -7.19
CA HIS A 328 -5.87 -12.03 -5.81
C HIS A 328 -5.35 -10.63 -5.45
N TYR A 329 -5.83 -9.61 -6.16
CA TYR A 329 -5.35 -8.22 -6.07
C TYR A 329 -5.20 -7.71 -4.62
N SER A 330 -3.99 -7.34 -4.23
CA SER A 330 -3.71 -6.66 -2.96
C SER A 330 -4.04 -5.17 -3.05
N ALA A 331 -3.84 -4.55 -4.21
CA ALA A 331 -4.24 -3.17 -4.49
C ALA A 331 -4.34 -2.89 -6.00
N LYS A 332 -4.86 -1.70 -6.34
CA LYS A 332 -4.75 -1.11 -7.68
C LYS A 332 -4.17 0.29 -7.61
N ILE A 333 -3.32 0.61 -8.59
CA ILE A 333 -2.64 1.89 -8.76
C ILE A 333 -3.20 2.53 -10.02
N TYR A 334 -3.73 3.74 -9.93
CA TYR A 334 -4.12 4.55 -11.08
C TYR A 334 -3.18 5.74 -11.17
N TYR A 335 -2.54 5.93 -12.32
CA TYR A 335 -1.46 6.90 -12.48
C TYR A 335 -1.50 7.62 -13.82
N ARG A 336 -0.84 8.79 -13.89
CA ARG A 336 -0.79 9.64 -15.09
C ARG A 336 0.58 9.72 -15.76
N ASN A 337 1.66 9.42 -15.03
CA ASN A 337 3.04 9.49 -15.50
C ASN A 337 3.82 8.31 -14.92
N GLU A 338 4.56 7.57 -15.76
CA GLU A 338 5.32 6.37 -15.39
C GLU A 338 6.44 6.66 -14.35
N ASN A 339 6.95 7.89 -14.29
CA ASN A 339 7.98 8.34 -13.33
C ASN A 339 7.48 8.42 -11.86
N ILE A 340 6.23 8.06 -11.57
CA ILE A 340 5.76 7.81 -10.19
C ILE A 340 5.94 6.35 -9.78
N LEU A 341 5.99 5.40 -10.73
CA LEU A 341 6.13 3.98 -10.44
C LEU A 341 7.51 3.66 -9.86
N THR A 342 8.57 4.35 -10.32
CA THR A 342 9.93 4.32 -9.74
C THR A 342 10.02 4.82 -8.29
N LYS A 343 8.94 5.42 -7.75
CA LYS A 343 8.87 5.91 -6.37
C LYS A 343 7.96 5.05 -5.49
N ILE A 344 6.97 4.38 -6.09
CA ILE A 344 6.04 3.47 -5.42
C ILE A 344 6.68 2.08 -5.28
N CYS A 345 7.22 1.58 -6.39
CA CYS A 345 7.95 0.33 -6.50
C CYS A 345 9.44 0.56 -6.19
N SER A 346 10.07 -0.42 -5.54
CA SER A 346 11.53 -0.48 -5.46
C SER A 346 11.97 -1.94 -5.38
N THR A 347 12.73 -2.38 -6.36
CA THR A 347 13.32 -3.72 -6.43
C THR A 347 14.80 -3.70 -6.07
N GLU A 348 15.37 -4.86 -5.77
CA GLU A 348 16.81 -5.06 -5.57
C GLU A 348 17.23 -6.36 -6.28
N LEU A 349 18.32 -6.34 -7.04
CA LEU A 349 18.79 -7.51 -7.78
C LEU A 349 19.12 -8.68 -6.84
N PRO A 350 18.87 -9.94 -7.24
CA PRO A 350 19.34 -11.13 -6.54
C PRO A 350 20.85 -11.04 -6.25
N SER A 351 21.29 -11.53 -5.09
CA SER A 351 22.70 -11.47 -4.66
C SER A 351 23.65 -12.07 -5.69
N THR A 352 23.32 -13.24 -6.24
CA THR A 352 24.08 -13.93 -7.29
C THR A 352 24.32 -13.05 -8.52
N ILE A 353 23.27 -12.46 -9.08
CA ILE A 353 23.34 -11.55 -10.24
C ILE A 353 24.12 -10.27 -9.87
N LYS A 354 23.92 -9.74 -8.67
CA LYS A 354 24.61 -8.55 -8.14
C LYS A 354 26.11 -8.79 -7.91
N GLU A 355 26.51 -10.02 -7.62
CA GLU A 355 27.90 -10.44 -7.46
C GLU A 355 28.57 -10.75 -8.81
N GLU A 356 27.87 -11.41 -9.73
CA GLU A 356 28.33 -11.63 -11.11
C GLU A 356 28.59 -10.30 -11.83
N LEU A 357 27.67 -9.34 -11.73
CA LEU A 357 27.84 -8.00 -12.32
C LEU A 357 29.06 -7.26 -11.76
N LYS A 358 29.34 -7.38 -10.45
CA LYS A 358 30.59 -6.84 -9.86
C LYS A 358 31.81 -7.52 -10.46
N ALA A 359 31.80 -8.85 -10.56
CA ALA A 359 32.90 -9.65 -11.11
C ALA A 359 33.12 -9.42 -12.62
N LEU A 360 32.09 -9.03 -13.36
CA LEU A 360 32.19 -8.58 -14.75
C LEU A 360 32.77 -7.15 -14.83
N SER A 361 32.36 -6.24 -13.94
CA SER A 361 32.92 -4.88 -13.91
C SER A 361 34.39 -4.83 -13.46
N SER A 362 34.82 -5.69 -12.52
CA SER A 362 36.20 -5.72 -12.05
C SER A 362 37.17 -6.39 -13.02
N LYS A 363 36.68 -7.20 -13.95
CA LYS A 363 37.46 -7.80 -15.04
C LYS A 363 37.71 -6.85 -16.21
N ASN A 364 36.95 -5.75 -16.30
CA ASN A 364 37.15 -4.68 -17.29
C ASN A 364 37.51 -3.36 -16.58
N PRO A 365 38.69 -3.25 -15.95
CA PRO A 365 39.22 -1.93 -15.62
C PRO A 365 39.39 -1.16 -16.94
N LYS A 366 38.73 -0.01 -17.05
CA LYS A 366 38.96 0.87 -18.20
C LYS A 366 40.42 1.31 -18.19
N THR A 367 41.13 1.06 -19.29
CA THR A 367 42.32 1.84 -19.65
C THR A 367 41.87 3.29 -19.83
N ALA A 368 42.14 4.11 -18.83
CA ALA A 368 41.87 5.54 -18.81
C ALA A 368 43.21 6.28 -18.88
N ASP A 369 43.90 6.09 -20.01
CA ASP A 369 45.13 6.78 -20.40
C ASP A 369 45.06 7.00 -21.92
N GLU A 370 44.59 8.19 -22.33
CA GLU A 370 44.90 8.94 -23.56
C GLU A 370 44.33 10.36 -23.43
#